data_AF-A0A9Q3W0G6-F1
#
_entry.id   AF-A0A9Q3W0G6-F1
#
_cell.length_a   1.000
_cell.length_b   1.000
_cell.length_c   1.000
_cell.angle_alpha   90.00
_cell.angle_beta   90.00
_cell.angle_gamma   90.00
#
_symmetry.space_group_name_H-M   'P 1'
#
loop_
_entity.id
_entity.type
_entity.pdbx_description
1 polymer ?
#
loop_
_entity_poly.entity_id
_entity_poly.type
_entity_poly.pdbx_seq_one_letter_code
_entity_poly.pdbx_strand_id
1 'polypeptide(L)' 'MVMKVYSPEFKADAVALYLSDPSHTFEGIGKDLGISRETLRNWVRAERARRGES' A
#
# COMPACT_ATOMS: atom_id res chain seq x y z
N MET A 1 -14.46 -4.15 -18.22
CA MET A 1 -13.89 -3.60 -16.97
C MET A 1 -12.46 -4.11 -16.84
N VAL A 2 -11.47 -3.37 -17.35
CA VAL A 2 -10.06 -3.74 -17.17
C VAL A 2 -9.74 -3.51 -15.70
N MET A 3 -9.71 -4.58 -14.92
CA MET A 3 -9.20 -4.53 -13.56
C MET A 3 -7.72 -4.20 -13.71
N LYS A 4 -7.29 -2.98 -13.37
CA LYS A 4 -5.87 -2.69 -13.20
C LYS A 4 -5.38 -3.56 -12.04
N VAL A 5 -4.91 -4.76 -12.37
CA VAL A 5 -4.30 -5.65 -11.39
C VAL A 5 -2.92 -5.07 -11.10
N TYR A 6 -2.82 -4.35 -10.00
CA TYR A 6 -1.52 -3.97 -9.45
C TYR A 6 -0.75 -5.24 -9.12
N SER A 7 0.46 -5.38 -9.68
CA SER A 7 1.33 -6.51 -9.40
C SER A 7 1.58 -6.64 -7.89
N PRO A 8 1.72 -7.87 -7.37
CA PRO A 8 2.00 -8.09 -5.95
C PRO A 8 3.27 -7.38 -5.49
N GLU A 9 4.28 -7.27 -6.37
CA GLU A 9 5.52 -6.53 -6.13
C GLU A 9 5.26 -5.05 -5.89
N PHE A 10 4.45 -4.41 -6.74
CA PHE A 10 4.07 -3.00 -6.59
C PHE A 10 3.33 -2.75 -5.27
N LYS A 11 2.45 -3.66 -4.86
CA LYS A 11 1.75 -3.56 -3.57
C LYS A 11 2.73 -3.66 -2.41
N ALA A 12 3.66 -4.61 -2.47
CA ALA A 12 4.66 -4.82 -1.42
C ALA A 12 5.60 -3.61 -1.32
N ASP A 13 6.03 -3.06 -2.45
CA ASP A 13 6.88 -1.86 -2.52
C ASP A 13 6.16 -0.64 -1.95
N ALA A 14 4.90 -0.40 -2.35
CA ALA A 14 4.09 0.70 -1.82
C ALA A 14 3.88 0.60 -0.29
N VAL A 15 3.66 -0.61 0.21
CA VAL A 15 3.53 -0.86 1.65
C VAL A 15 4.87 -0.71 2.36
N ALA A 16 5.97 -1.21 1.79
CA ALA A 16 7.30 -1.06 2.34
C ALA A 16 7.72 0.42 2.41
N LEU A 17 7.43 1.20 1.37
CA LEU A 17 7.68 2.65 1.32
C LEU A 17 6.92 3.40 2.41
N TYR A 18 5.66 3.03 2.68
CA TYR A 18 4.89 3.57 3.80
C TYR A 18 5.42 3.14 5.17
N LEU A 19 5.91 1.91 5.29
CA LEU A 19 6.48 1.39 6.54
C LEU A 19 7.90 1.92 6.81
N SER A 20 8.65 2.29 5.77
CA SER A 20 10.01 2.84 5.86
C SER A 20 10.03 4.23 6.49
N ASP A 21 9.00 5.05 6.29
CA ASP A 21 8.93 6.39 6.86
C ASP A 21 7.53 6.71 7.42
N PRO A 22 7.38 6.92 8.74
CA PRO A 22 6.09 7.24 9.35
C PRO A 22 5.60 8.66 9.05
N SER A 23 6.44 9.53 8.48
CA SER A 23 6.05 10.87 8.02
C SER A 23 5.28 10.80 6.70
N HIS A 24 5.40 9.70 5.95
CA HIS A 24 4.64 9.50 4.75
C HIS A 24 3.16 9.21 5.06
N THR A 25 2.28 10.06 4.54
CA THR A 25 0.83 9.87 4.68
C THR A 25 0.29 8.99 3.57
N PHE A 26 -0.82 8.30 3.84
CA PHE A 26 -1.50 7.48 2.82
C PHE A 26 -1.92 8.29 1.58
N GLU A 27 -2.21 9.58 1.77
CA GLU A 27 -2.61 10.48 0.70
C GLU A 27 -1.42 10.94 -0.14
N GLY A 28 -0.27 11.22 0.50
CA GLY A 28 0.99 11.56 -0.19
C GLY A 28 1.51 10.40 -1.03
N ILE A 29 1.68 9.21 -0.42
CA ILE A 29 2.12 8.00 -1.12
C ILE A 29 1.11 7.66 -2.23
N GLY A 30 -0.19 7.74 -1.93
CA GLY A 30 -1.22 7.46 -2.91
C GLY A 30 -1.12 8.37 -4.13
N LYS A 31 -0.93 9.68 -3.92
CA LYS A 31 -0.79 10.66 -5.00
C LYS A 31 0.48 10.44 -5.82
N ASP A 32 1.60 10.12 -5.17
CA ASP A 32 2.88 9.83 -5.82
C ASP A 32 2.81 8.57 -6.70
N LEU A 33 2.23 7.50 -6.16
CA LEU A 33 2.07 6.21 -6.85
C LEU A 33 0.86 6.15 -7.81
N GLY A 34 0.02 7.20 -7.84
CA GLY A 34 -1.20 7.25 -8.64
C GLY A 34 -2.32 6.30 -8.16
N ILE A 35 -2.33 5.94 -6.87
CA ILE A 35 -3.33 5.07 -6.24
C ILE A 35 -4.14 5.82 -5.17
N SER A 36 -5.36 5.37 -4.90
CA SER A 36 -6.17 5.97 -3.83
C SER A 36 -5.60 5.62 -2.45
N ARG A 37 -5.69 6.57 -1.50
CA ARG A 37 -5.28 6.35 -0.10
C ARG A 37 -5.92 5.11 0.54
N GLU A 38 -7.17 4.81 0.17
CA GLU A 38 -7.91 3.63 0.64
C GLU A 38 -7.33 2.33 0.11
N THR A 39 -6.84 2.34 -1.13
CA THR A 39 -6.17 1.19 -1.74
C THR A 39 -4.89 0.85 -0.99
N LEU A 40 -4.06 1.85 -0.70
CA LEU A 40 -2.85 1.68 0.09
C LEU A 40 -3.16 1.20 1.51
N ARG A 41 -4.16 1.80 2.17
CA ARG A 41 -4.60 1.36 3.51
C ARG A 41 -5.03 -0.11 3.53
N ASN A 42 -5.75 -0.56 2.50
CA ASN A 42 -6.17 -1.95 2.38
C ASN A 42 -4.94 -2.88 2.25
N TRP A 43 -3.96 -2.50 1.43
CA TRP A 43 -2.72 -3.28 1.27
C TRP A 43 -1.90 -3.34 2.56
N VAL A 44 -1.72 -2.23 3.27
CA VAL A 44 -1.02 -2.22 4.58
C VAL A 44 -1.74 -3.12 5.58
N ARG A 45 -3.07 -3.10 5.61
CA ARG A 45 -3.85 -3.98 6.49
C ARG A 45 -3.71 -5.45 6.11
N ALA A 46 -3.75 -5.77 4.81
CA ALA A 46 -3.58 -7.13 4.32
C ALA A 46 -2.16 -7.66 4.58
N GLU A 47 -1.14 -6.81 4.42
CA GLU A 47 0.25 -7.15 4.73
C GLU A 47 0.47 -7.36 6.23
N ARG A 48 -0.11 -6.51 7.10
CA ARG A 48 -0.08 -6.73 8.56
C ARG A 48 -0.77 -8.03 8.97
N ALA A 49 -1.92 -8.33 8.37
CA ALA A 49 -2.62 -9.60 8.60
C ALA A 49 -1.79 -10.80 8.11
N ARG A 50 -1.08 -10.66 6.99
CA ARG A 50 -0.17 -11.68 6.45
C ARG A 50 1.06 -11.89 7.32
N ARG A 51 1.63 -10.81 7.88
CA ARG A 51 2.81 -10.86 8.76
C ARG A 51 2.52 -11.51 10.11
N GLY A 52 1.26 -11.73 10.47
CA GLY A 52 0.91 -12.51 11.64
C GLY A 52 1.33 -11.86 12.96
N GLU A 53 1.22 -10.53 13.05
CA GLU A 53 1.23 -9.84 14.35
C GLU A 53 -0.10 -10.17 15.04
N SER A 54 -0.20 -11.37 15.62
CA SER A 54 -1.27 -11.81 16.51
C SER A 54 -0.85 -11.66 17.97
#